data_AF-A0A2W6SWL0-F1
#
_entry.id   AF-A0A2W6SWL0-F1
#
_cell.length_a   1.000
_cell.length_b   1.000
_cell.length_c   1.000
_cell.angle_alpha   90.00
_cell.angle_beta   90.00
_cell.angle_gamma   90.00
#
_symmetry.space_group_name_H-M   'P 1'
#
loop_
_entity.id
_entity.type
_entity.pdbx_description
1 polymer ?
#
loop_
_entity_poly.entity_id
_entity_poly.type
_entity_poly.pdbx_seq_one_letter_code
_entity_poly.pdbx_strand_id
1 'polypeptide(L)'
;MMYVYPRYRKRCAMFENRIEAGLVTRRCEAALDGWGLDAEERHGVQVCGISPCEPGAAVALETRARHLVDVDRSVAALVGHEALMPLWLRLPQEGLSGMAPLDVMLAHQSGLRFVRGLLLREQLSRGFA
;
A
#
# COMPACT_ATOMS: atom_id res chain seq x y z
N MET A 1 -17.25 18.48 3.50
CA MET A 1 -16.78 18.87 2.16
C MET A 1 -16.17 17.64 1.53
N MET A 2 -16.82 17.07 0.52
CA MET A 2 -16.50 15.76 -0.05
C MET A 2 -15.63 16.00 -1.30
N TYR A 3 -14.34 15.69 -1.25
CA TYR A 3 -13.46 15.84 -2.42
C TYR A 3 -13.64 14.65 -3.37
N VAL A 4 -14.62 14.77 -4.27
CA VAL A 4 -14.75 13.90 -5.44
C VAL A 4 -13.76 14.43 -6.49
N TYR A 5 -12.68 13.70 -6.78
CA TYR A 5 -11.68 14.07 -7.79
C TYR A 5 -12.26 13.92 -9.22
N PRO A 6 -12.61 15.00 -9.96
CA PRO A 6 -13.33 14.89 -11.23
C PRO A 6 -12.42 14.97 -12.47
N ARG A 7 -11.08 15.01 -12.34
CA ARG A 7 -10.18 15.44 -13.44
C ARG A 7 -9.29 14.40 -14.12
N TYR A 8 -9.30 13.13 -13.72
CA TYR A 8 -8.49 12.09 -14.39
C TYR A 8 -9.26 11.30 -15.48
N ARG A 9 -10.34 11.88 -16.03
CA ARG A 9 -11.24 11.19 -16.97
C ARG A 9 -10.79 11.20 -18.44
N LYS A 10 -9.64 11.77 -18.79
CA LYS A 10 -9.22 11.88 -20.20
C LYS A 10 -7.84 11.27 -20.46
N ARG A 11 -7.89 10.06 -21.02
CA ARG A 11 -6.88 9.39 -21.87
C ARG A 11 -5.59 8.91 -21.18
N CYS A 12 -5.70 7.76 -20.53
CA CYS A 12 -4.73 6.67 -20.72
C CYS A 12 -5.54 5.41 -21.06
N ALA A 13 -5.58 5.07 -22.34
CA ALA A 13 -6.21 3.84 -22.80
C ALA A 13 -5.20 2.70 -22.68
N MET A 14 -5.42 1.80 -21.73
CA MET A 14 -5.38 0.34 -21.91
C MET A 14 -6.10 -0.26 -20.68
N PHE A 15 -7.37 -0.62 -20.90
CA PHE A 15 -8.27 -1.17 -19.90
C PHE A 15 -8.51 -2.64 -20.27
N GLU A 16 -7.76 -3.53 -19.67
CA GLU A 16 -8.14 -4.93 -19.57
C GLU A 16 -8.59 -5.13 -18.11
N ASN A 17 -9.89 -5.43 -17.92
CA ASN A 17 -10.61 -5.57 -16.64
C ASN A 17 -10.87 -4.32 -15.76
N ARG A 18 -11.80 -3.45 -16.20
CA ARG A 18 -12.41 -2.36 -15.39
C ARG A 18 -12.97 -2.81 -14.03
N ILE A 19 -13.56 -4.00 -13.96
CA ILE A 19 -14.18 -4.52 -12.74
C ILE A 19 -13.11 -4.86 -11.70
N GLU A 20 -12.05 -5.53 -12.13
CA GLU A 20 -10.96 -5.93 -11.25
C GLU A 20 -10.18 -4.73 -10.72
N ALA A 21 -9.83 -3.79 -11.61
CA ALA A 21 -9.19 -2.54 -11.23
C ALA A 21 -10.04 -1.76 -10.20
N GLY A 22 -11.35 -1.63 -10.45
CA GLY A 22 -12.26 -0.95 -9.52
C GLY A 22 -12.40 -1.65 -8.17
N LEU A 23 -12.34 -2.98 -8.14
CA LEU A 23 -12.39 -3.78 -6.91
C LEU A 23 -11.09 -3.64 -6.10
N VAL A 24 -9.94 -3.65 -6.77
CA VAL A 24 -8.62 -3.43 -6.14
C VAL A 24 -8.57 -2.04 -5.51
N THR A 25 -9.02 -1.00 -6.22
CA THR A 25 -9.05 0.37 -5.68
C THR A 25 -9.90 0.44 -4.41
N ARG A 26 -11.11 -0.12 -4.42
CA ARG A 26 -11.98 -0.12 -3.22
C ARG A 26 -11.38 -0.88 -2.05
N ARG A 27 -10.74 -2.03 -2.30
CA ARG A 27 -10.03 -2.79 -1.26
C ARG A 27 -8.86 -2.02 -0.70
N CYS A 28 -8.11 -1.32 -1.55
CA CYS A 28 -7.02 -0.47 -1.13
C CYS A 28 -7.50 0.71 -0.30
N GLU A 29 -8.60 1.37 -0.69
CA GLU A 29 -9.22 2.43 0.09
C GLU A 29 -9.67 1.94 1.47
N ALA A 30 -10.36 0.79 1.53
CA ALA A 30 -10.79 0.19 2.79
C ALA A 30 -9.61 -0.20 3.70
N ALA A 31 -8.54 -0.75 3.14
CA ALA A 31 -7.32 -1.03 3.88
C ALA A 31 -6.74 0.26 4.48
N LEU A 32 -6.53 1.29 3.65
CA LEU A 32 -5.95 2.56 4.09
C LEU A 32 -6.81 3.30 5.12
N ASP A 33 -8.13 3.15 5.09
CA ASP A 33 -9.04 3.68 6.12
C ASP A 33 -8.74 3.07 7.50
N GLY A 34 -8.38 1.79 7.55
CA GLY A 34 -8.02 1.07 8.78
C GLY A 34 -6.59 1.35 9.29
N TRP A 35 -5.74 1.98 8.48
CA TRP A 35 -4.32 2.20 8.82
C TRP A 35 -4.09 3.41 9.72
N GLY A 36 -5.13 4.22 9.96
CA GLY A 36 -5.04 5.42 10.80
C GLY A 36 -4.00 6.41 10.28
N LEU A 37 -3.96 6.59 8.96
CA LEU A 37 -3.07 7.55 8.28
C LEU A 37 -3.71 8.93 8.23
N ASP A 38 -2.91 9.98 8.30
CA ASP A 38 -3.34 11.31 7.90
C ASP A 38 -3.44 11.44 6.36
N ALA A 39 -3.90 12.60 5.88
CA ALA A 39 -4.11 12.82 4.45
C ALA A 39 -2.81 12.81 3.64
N GLU A 40 -1.70 13.29 4.20
CA GLU A 40 -0.40 13.36 3.53
C GLU A 40 0.26 11.99 3.51
N GLU A 41 0.27 11.28 4.64
CA GLU A 41 0.72 9.90 4.76
C GLU A 41 -0.04 9.00 3.78
N ARG A 42 -1.38 9.10 3.76
CA ARG A 42 -2.21 8.33 2.84
C ARG A 42 -1.85 8.62 1.39
N HIS A 43 -1.74 9.89 1.03
CA HIS A 43 -1.39 10.28 -0.34
C HIS A 43 0.00 9.75 -0.72
N GLY A 44 1.00 9.98 0.12
CA GLY A 44 2.36 9.49 -0.09
C GLY A 44 2.40 7.97 -0.24
N VAL A 45 1.71 7.23 0.62
CA VAL A 45 1.64 5.76 0.52
C VAL A 45 0.97 5.33 -0.78
N GLN A 46 -0.02 6.06 -1.30
CA GLN A 46 -0.70 5.71 -2.55
C GLN A 46 0.12 6.01 -3.81
N VAL A 47 0.90 7.09 -3.83
CA VAL A 47 1.54 7.57 -5.07
C VAL A 47 3.06 7.69 -5.00
N CYS A 48 3.71 7.35 -3.89
CA CYS A 48 5.17 7.52 -3.73
C CYS A 48 5.95 6.88 -4.88
N GLY A 49 6.77 7.70 -5.53
CA GLY A 49 7.61 7.33 -6.66
C GLY A 49 6.84 7.08 -7.96
N ILE A 50 5.59 7.55 -8.09
CA ILE A 50 4.81 7.44 -9.33
C ILE A 50 4.40 8.84 -9.79
N SER A 51 4.95 9.27 -10.93
CA SER A 51 4.52 10.51 -11.58
C SER A 51 3.26 10.26 -12.41
N PRO A 52 2.17 11.02 -12.22
CA PRO A 52 0.93 10.82 -12.96
C PRO A 52 1.03 11.11 -14.45
N CYS A 53 2.11 11.79 -14.88
CA CYS A 53 2.36 12.15 -16.27
C CYS A 53 3.23 11.12 -17.02
N GLU A 54 3.77 10.12 -16.33
CA GLU A 54 4.64 9.13 -16.96
C GLU A 54 3.84 8.03 -17.68
N PRO A 55 4.34 7.55 -18.84
CA PRO A 55 3.78 6.36 -19.48
C PRO A 55 3.79 5.18 -18.50
N GLY A 56 2.64 4.51 -18.36
CA GLY A 56 2.50 3.39 -17.44
C GLY A 56 2.15 3.76 -15.99
N ALA A 57 1.97 5.05 -15.66
CA ALA A 57 1.58 5.49 -14.32
C ALA A 57 0.31 4.80 -13.80
N ALA A 58 -0.69 4.59 -14.66
CA ALA A 58 -1.92 3.89 -14.29
C ALA A 58 -1.66 2.44 -13.84
N VAL A 59 -0.81 1.72 -14.56
CA VAL A 59 -0.42 0.33 -14.23
C VAL A 59 0.42 0.30 -12.96
N ALA A 60 1.31 1.27 -12.77
CA ALA A 60 2.10 1.41 -11.56
C ALA A 60 1.23 1.67 -10.32
N LEU A 61 0.23 2.54 -10.44
CA LEU A 61 -0.74 2.84 -9.37
C LEU A 61 -1.58 1.61 -9.03
N GLU A 62 -2.07 0.88 -10.03
CA GLU A 62 -2.82 -0.36 -9.79
C GLU A 62 -1.96 -1.41 -9.10
N THR A 63 -0.73 -1.61 -9.57
CA THR A 63 0.23 -2.56 -8.97
C THR A 63 0.53 -2.18 -7.53
N ARG A 64 0.72 -0.88 -7.26
CA ARG A 64 0.94 -0.36 -5.91
C ARG A 64 -0.29 -0.59 -5.03
N ALA A 65 -1.50 -0.35 -5.52
CA ALA A 65 -2.74 -0.62 -4.79
C ALA A 65 -2.89 -2.11 -4.44
N ARG A 66 -2.58 -3.02 -5.36
CA ARG A 66 -2.56 -4.48 -5.09
C ARG A 66 -1.56 -4.80 -3.97
N HIS A 67 -0.36 -4.24 -4.03
CA HIS A 67 0.66 -4.45 -3.01
C HIS A 67 0.29 -3.89 -1.64
N LEU A 68 -0.43 -2.78 -1.55
CA LEU A 68 -0.94 -2.26 -0.29
C LEU A 68 -1.99 -3.19 0.32
N VAL A 69 -2.88 -3.75 -0.50
CA VAL A 69 -3.85 -4.78 -0.06
C VAL A 69 -3.13 -6.05 0.41
N ASP A 70 -2.05 -6.46 -0.26
CA ASP A 70 -1.24 -7.60 0.18
C ASP A 70 -0.59 -7.35 1.55
N VAL A 71 -0.04 -6.15 1.76
CA VAL A 71 0.55 -5.74 3.05
C VAL A 71 -0.51 -5.78 4.14
N ASP A 72 -1.67 -5.19 3.90
CA ASP A 72 -2.79 -5.17 4.82
C ASP A 72 -3.13 -6.57 5.34
N ARG A 73 -3.38 -7.50 4.40
CA ARG A 73 -3.69 -8.90 4.71
C ARG A 73 -2.56 -9.62 5.43
N SER A 74 -1.32 -9.36 5.03
CA SER A 74 -0.15 -10.03 5.58
C SER A 74 0.11 -9.63 7.02
N VAL A 75 -0.05 -8.34 7.33
CA VAL A 75 0.04 -7.83 8.71
C VAL A 75 -1.14 -8.35 9.53
N ALA A 76 -2.36 -8.32 9.00
CA ALA A 76 -3.52 -8.85 9.70
C ALA A 76 -3.33 -10.33 10.06
N ALA A 77 -2.75 -11.12 9.16
CA ALA A 77 -2.42 -12.52 9.42
C ALA A 77 -1.29 -12.72 10.46
N LEU A 78 -0.29 -11.83 10.47
CA LEU A 78 0.83 -11.91 11.43
C LEU A 78 0.45 -11.41 12.81
N VAL A 79 -0.31 -10.33 12.90
CA VAL A 79 -0.60 -9.66 14.17
C VAL A 79 -1.92 -10.15 14.77
N GLY A 80 -2.78 -10.79 13.96
CA GLY A 80 -4.04 -11.41 14.39
C GLY A 80 -5.16 -10.41 14.71
N HIS A 81 -4.90 -9.10 14.62
CA HIS A 81 -5.88 -8.06 14.92
C HIS A 81 -5.65 -6.82 14.04
N GLU A 82 -6.64 -6.47 13.21
CA GLU A 82 -6.54 -5.33 12.28
C GLU A 82 -6.29 -3.99 12.99
N ALA A 83 -6.82 -3.82 14.20
CA ALA A 83 -6.60 -2.63 15.05
C ALA A 83 -5.14 -2.35 15.41
N LEU A 84 -4.23 -3.32 15.26
CA LEU A 84 -2.81 -3.15 15.52
C LEU A 84 -2.01 -2.67 14.31
N MET A 85 -2.65 -2.58 13.13
CA MET A 85 -2.03 -2.06 11.91
C MET A 85 -1.43 -0.66 12.08
N PRO A 86 -2.15 0.35 12.63
CA PRO A 86 -1.59 1.70 12.77
C PRO A 86 -0.34 1.75 13.65
N LEU A 87 -0.27 0.87 14.66
CA LEU A 87 0.88 0.72 15.55
C LEU A 87 2.03 0.04 14.83
N TRP A 88 1.78 -1.08 14.16
CA TRP A 88 2.80 -1.82 13.42
C TRP A 88 3.49 -0.96 12.36
N LEU A 89 2.73 -0.12 11.65
CA LEU A 89 3.25 0.80 10.64
C LEU A 89 4.21 1.87 11.18
N ARG A 90 4.09 2.22 12.47
CA ARG A 90 4.86 3.30 13.12
C ARG A 90 5.97 2.77 14.03
N LEU A 91 5.95 1.48 14.34
CA LEU A 91 6.99 0.87 15.16
C LEU A 91 8.20 0.46 14.31
N PRO A 92 9.42 0.75 14.78
CA PRO A 92 10.66 0.23 14.20
C PRO A 92 10.62 -1.28 13.98
N GLN A 93 11.04 -1.73 12.79
CA GLN A 93 11.19 -3.15 12.49
C GLN A 93 12.66 -3.51 12.28
N GLU A 94 13.14 -4.55 12.97
CA GLU A 94 14.54 -4.99 12.86
C GLU A 94 14.91 -5.35 11.41
N GLY A 95 14.01 -6.03 10.70
CA GLY A 95 14.23 -6.37 9.29
C GLY A 95 14.16 -5.21 8.30
N LEU A 96 13.88 -3.98 8.78
CA LEU A 96 13.99 -2.71 8.06
C LEU A 96 15.07 -1.81 8.67
N SER A 97 16.09 -2.40 9.31
CA SER A 97 17.18 -1.66 9.95
C SER A 97 16.71 -0.69 11.04
N GLY A 98 15.64 -1.03 11.75
CA GLY A 98 15.06 -0.19 12.80
C GLY A 98 14.22 0.98 12.28
N MET A 99 13.92 1.04 10.98
CA MET A 99 12.97 2.02 10.45
C MET A 99 11.53 1.53 10.61
N ALA A 100 10.59 2.47 10.73
CA ALA A 100 9.17 2.15 10.70
C ALA A 100 8.72 1.82 9.26
N PRO A 101 7.82 0.85 9.06
CA PRO A 101 7.33 0.47 7.73
C PRO A 101 6.74 1.65 6.95
N LEU A 102 6.04 2.55 7.62
CA LEU A 102 5.45 3.75 7.01
C LEU A 102 6.53 4.66 6.41
N ASP A 103 7.58 4.97 7.18
CA ASP A 103 8.69 5.81 6.73
C ASP A 103 9.37 5.19 5.50
N VAL A 104 9.59 3.88 5.51
CA VAL A 104 10.17 3.16 4.38
C VAL A 104 9.29 3.26 3.13
N MET A 105 7.96 3.10 3.28
CA MET A 105 7.01 3.21 2.16
C MET A 105 6.92 4.63 1.58
N LEU A 106 7.17 5.65 2.40
CA LEU A 106 7.15 7.06 2.02
C LEU A 106 8.48 7.53 1.41
N ALA A 107 9.61 7.00 1.88
CA ALA A 107 10.94 7.46 1.47
C ALA A 107 11.30 7.05 0.03
N HIS A 108 10.89 5.86 -0.42
CA HIS A 108 11.32 5.32 -1.71
C HIS A 108 10.23 4.54 -2.44
N GLN A 109 10.28 4.58 -3.78
CA GLN A 109 9.40 3.80 -4.65
C GLN A 109 9.49 2.28 -4.35
N SER A 110 10.69 1.80 -4.02
CA SER A 110 10.95 0.39 -3.63
C SER A 110 10.58 0.08 -2.18
N GLY A 111 10.24 1.07 -1.36
CA GLY A 111 9.95 0.91 0.06
C GLY A 111 8.86 -0.12 0.33
N LEU A 112 7.76 -0.05 -0.42
CA LEU A 112 6.67 -1.03 -0.33
C LEU A 112 7.13 -2.46 -0.65
N ARG A 113 8.10 -2.63 -1.55
CA ARG A 113 8.68 -3.94 -1.85
C ARG A 113 9.51 -4.47 -0.68
N PHE A 114 10.26 -3.60 0.01
CA PHE A 114 11.01 -4.00 1.20
C PHE A 114 10.09 -4.42 2.34
N VAL A 115 9.02 -3.66 2.60
CA VAL A 115 8.00 -4.01 3.60
C VAL A 115 7.34 -5.35 3.29
N ARG A 116 6.97 -5.61 2.02
CA ARG A 116 6.46 -6.93 1.61
C ARG A 116 7.48 -8.05 1.82
N GLY A 117 8.75 -7.78 1.53
CA GLY A 117 9.84 -8.73 1.77
C GLY A 117 10.01 -9.09 3.24
N LEU A 118 9.87 -8.11 4.15
CA LEU A 118 9.86 -8.33 5.59
C LEU A 118 8.71 -9.28 5.98
N LEU A 119 7.48 -8.95 5.58
CA LEU A 119 6.29 -9.70 5.93
C LEU A 119 6.36 -11.15 5.47
N LEU A 120 6.86 -11.40 4.26
CA LEU A 120 7.07 -12.75 3.74
C LEU A 120 8.09 -13.52 4.58
N ARG A 121 9.20 -12.90 4.99
CA ARG A 121 10.19 -13.56 5.86
C ARG A 121 9.61 -13.91 7.21
N GLU A 122 8.81 -13.03 7.81
CA GLU A 122 8.13 -13.29 9.09
C GLU A 122 7.06 -14.38 9.00
N GLN A 123 6.31 -14.44 7.89
CA GLN A 123 5.36 -15.52 7.67
C GLN A 123 6.06 -16.87 7.54
N LEU A 124 7.17 -16.91 6.80
CA LEU A 124 7.97 -18.13 6.66
C LEU A 124 8.57 -18.56 8.00
N SER A 125 9.11 -17.64 8.81
CA SER A 125 9.67 -18.01 10.12
C SER A 125 8.63 -18.58 11.08
N ARG A 126 7.36 -18.17 10.97
CA ARG A 126 6.25 -18.70 11.79
C ARG A 126 5.62 -19.98 11.22
N GLY A 127 5.66 -20.19 9.91
CA GLY A 127 5.11 -21.38 9.25
C GLY A 127 6.00 -22.62 9.33
N PHE A 128 7.28 -22.45 9.68
CA PHE A 128 8.26 -23.54 9.86
C PHE A 128 8.71 -23.74 11.32
N ALA A 129 8.09 -23.04 12.28
CA ALA A 129 8.33 -23.20 13.73
C ALA A 129 7.22 -24.04 14.36
#